data_AF-A0A7S3T828-F1
#
_entry.id   AF-A0A7S3T828-F1
#
_cell.length_a   1.000
_cell.length_b   1.000
_cell.length_c   1.000
_cell.angle_alpha   90.00
_cell.angle_beta   90.00
_cell.angle_gamma   90.00
#
_symmetry.space_group_name_H-M   'P 1'
#
loop_
_entity.id
_entity.type
_entity.pdbx_description
1 polymer ?
#
loop_
_entity_poly.entity_id
_entity_poly.type
_entity_poly.pdbx_seq_one_letter_code
_entity_poly.pdbx_strand_id
1 'polypeptide(L)'
;AKRLVKGEPNVAYICSRYYRAPELIFGATDYTTVIDIWSSACVTAELILGQPIFPGESGVDQLVEIIKVLGTPTREELMAMNPNYTEFKFPQIKPHPWHKVFRSRTSQEAIDFISRLLVYD
;
A
#
# COMPACT_ATOMS: atom_id res chain seq x y z
N ALA A 1 15.84 4.35 -14.46
CA ALA A 1 14.91 3.48 -13.71
C ALA A 1 15.24 2.02 -13.99
N LYS A 2 14.94 1.10 -13.06
CA LYS A 2 15.10 -0.35 -13.27
C LYS A 2 14.09 -0.82 -14.31
N ARG A 3 14.49 -1.74 -15.20
CA ARG A 3 13.57 -2.41 -16.14
C ARG A 3 13.14 -3.74 -15.55
N LEU A 4 11.83 -3.96 -15.44
CA LEU A 4 11.27 -5.24 -15.00
C LEU A 4 11.04 -6.14 -16.21
N VAL A 5 11.42 -7.41 -16.09
CA VAL A 5 11.22 -8.43 -17.12
C VAL A 5 10.32 -9.52 -16.53
N LYS A 6 9.22 -9.84 -17.22
CA LYS A 6 8.25 -10.83 -16.74
C LYS A 6 8.93 -12.19 -16.57
N GLY A 7 8.77 -12.80 -15.40
CA GLY A 7 9.36 -14.10 -15.05
C GLY A 7 10.76 -14.02 -14.42
N GLU A 8 11.39 -12.85 -14.40
CA GLU A 8 12.65 -12.65 -13.67
C GLU A 8 12.37 -12.14 -12.25
N PRO A 9 12.93 -12.77 -11.20
CA PRO A 9 12.71 -12.35 -9.83
C PRO A 9 13.45 -11.04 -9.51
N ASN A 10 12.86 -10.25 -8.62
CA ASN A 10 13.35 -8.95 -8.20
C ASN A 10 13.47 -8.88 -6.67
N VAL A 11 14.35 -8.01 -6.18
CA VAL A 11 14.49 -7.75 -4.74
C VAL A 11 13.23 -7.04 -4.22
N ALA A 12 12.57 -7.63 -3.22
CA ALA A 12 11.36 -7.09 -2.60
C ALA A 12 11.64 -5.94 -1.62
N TYR A 13 12.75 -6.00 -0.89
CA TYR A 13 13.15 -4.96 0.07
C TYR A 13 13.73 -3.74 -0.66
N ILE A 14 12.86 -2.99 -1.32
CA ILE A 14 13.16 -1.78 -2.07
C ILE A 14 12.11 -0.70 -1.77
N CYS A 15 12.26 0.50 -2.33
CA CYS A 15 11.46 1.69 -2.01
C CYS A 15 11.68 2.20 -0.56
N SER A 16 11.52 3.50 -0.37
CA SER A 16 11.49 4.11 0.96
C SER A 16 10.23 3.66 1.70
N ARG A 17 10.37 3.34 3.00
CA ARG A 17 9.36 2.58 3.76
C ARG A 17 7.93 3.13 3.66
N TYR A 18 7.73 4.44 3.86
CA TYR A 18 6.39 5.05 3.86
C TYR A 18 5.66 4.99 2.51
N TYR A 19 6.41 4.72 1.44
CA TYR A 19 5.92 4.68 0.06
C TYR A 19 5.94 3.26 -0.50
N ARG A 20 6.31 2.26 0.31
CA ARG A 20 6.43 0.88 -0.13
C ARG A 20 5.04 0.25 -0.31
N ALA A 21 4.82 -0.32 -1.48
CA ALA A 21 3.60 -1.04 -1.83
C ALA A 21 3.44 -2.32 -0.98
N PRO A 22 2.22 -2.75 -0.65
CA PRO A 22 1.97 -3.85 0.27
C PRO A 22 2.56 -5.19 -0.21
N GLU A 23 2.54 -5.49 -1.51
CA GLU A 23 3.13 -6.67 -2.12
C GLU A 23 4.65 -6.75 -1.88
N LEU A 24 5.35 -5.61 -1.86
CA LEU A 24 6.77 -5.55 -1.50
C LEU A 24 7.01 -5.83 -0.02
N ILE A 25 6.09 -5.40 0.86
CA ILE A 25 6.14 -5.70 2.30
C ILE A 25 5.91 -7.21 2.52
N PHE A 26 5.01 -7.81 1.74
CA PHE A 26 4.79 -9.25 1.73
C PHE A 26 5.90 -10.05 1.07
N GLY A 27 6.92 -9.41 0.48
CA GLY A 27 8.08 -10.08 -0.09
C GLY A 27 7.91 -10.56 -1.53
N ALA A 28 6.96 -10.00 -2.29
CA ALA A 28 6.78 -10.31 -3.70
C ALA A 28 8.07 -10.03 -4.49
N THR A 29 8.38 -10.91 -5.45
CA THR A 29 9.57 -10.78 -6.31
C THR A 29 9.22 -10.61 -7.79
N ASP A 30 7.95 -10.81 -8.13
CA ASP A 30 7.35 -10.74 -9.46
C ASP A 30 6.41 -9.52 -9.62
N TYR A 31 6.57 -8.53 -8.73
CA TYR A 31 5.85 -7.25 -8.80
C TYR A 31 6.07 -6.52 -10.14
N THR A 32 5.13 -5.64 -10.48
CA THR A 32 5.18 -4.86 -11.72
C THR A 32 5.44 -3.38 -11.43
N THR A 33 5.36 -2.51 -12.45
CA THR A 33 5.52 -1.06 -12.26
C THR A 33 4.36 -0.41 -11.49
N VAL A 34 3.31 -1.16 -11.13
CA VAL A 34 2.20 -0.67 -10.30
C VAL A 34 2.64 -0.24 -8.90
N ILE A 35 3.76 -0.77 -8.39
CA ILE A 35 4.38 -0.30 -7.13
C ILE A 35 4.67 1.21 -7.15
N ASP A 36 4.97 1.77 -8.33
CA ASP A 36 5.26 3.20 -8.50
C ASP A 36 3.97 4.04 -8.46
N ILE A 37 2.83 3.46 -8.87
CA ILE A 37 1.51 4.07 -8.78
C ILE A 37 1.08 4.17 -7.31
N TRP A 38 1.26 3.08 -6.54
CA TRP A 38 1.08 3.10 -5.09
C TRP A 38 1.93 4.20 -4.43
N SER A 39 3.23 4.20 -4.74
CA SER A 39 4.19 5.19 -4.19
C SER A 39 3.76 6.62 -4.50
N SER A 40 3.32 6.88 -5.73
CA SER A 40 2.84 8.20 -6.18
C SER A 40 1.56 8.63 -5.45
N ALA A 41 0.66 7.70 -5.15
CA ALA A 41 -0.53 7.97 -4.36
C ALA A 41 -0.21 8.27 -2.90
N CYS A 42 0.76 7.57 -2.30
CA CYS A 42 1.28 7.91 -0.96
C CYS A 42 1.83 9.34 -0.92
N VAL A 43 2.64 9.74 -1.93
CA VAL A 43 3.16 11.12 -2.03
C VAL A 43 2.02 12.13 -2.18
N THR A 44 1.04 11.83 -3.04
CA THR A 44 -0.11 12.73 -3.26
C THR A 44 -0.93 12.91 -1.98
N ALA A 45 -1.17 11.83 -1.24
CA ALA A 45 -1.84 11.87 0.05
C ALA A 45 -1.05 12.67 1.08
N GLU A 46 0.27 12.48 1.13
CA GLU A 46 1.16 13.20 2.04
C GLU A 46 1.16 14.72 1.78
N LEU A 47 1.17 15.15 0.52
CA LEU A 47 1.06 16.58 0.17
C LEU A 47 -0.24 17.22 0.69
N ILE A 48 -1.34 16.47 0.71
CA ILE A 48 -2.65 16.94 1.20
C ILE A 48 -2.72 16.91 2.73
N LEU A 49 -2.19 15.85 3.35
CA LEU A 49 -2.22 15.67 4.81
C LEU A 49 -1.20 16.57 5.53
N GLY A 50 -0.08 16.88 4.88
CA GLY A 50 1.10 17.52 5.46
C GLY A 50 1.99 16.56 6.25
N GLN A 51 1.73 15.26 6.17
CA GLN A 51 2.48 14.18 6.82
C GLN A 51 2.26 12.86 6.07
N PRO A 52 3.17 11.87 6.18
CA PRO A 52 3.01 10.58 5.52
C PRO A 52 1.70 9.90 5.89
N ILE A 53 0.99 9.36 4.89
CA ILE A 53 -0.27 8.63 5.12
C ILE A 53 -0.05 7.30 5.85
N PHE A 54 1.12 6.68 5.69
CA PHE A 54 1.48 5.40 6.31
C PHE A 54 2.86 5.49 7.00
N PRO A 55 2.95 6.05 8.22
CA PRO A 55 4.21 6.27 8.92
C PRO A 55 4.67 5.07 9.78
N GLY A 56 5.03 3.93 9.17
CA GLY A 56 5.48 2.74 9.89
C GLY A 56 6.94 2.77 10.38
N GLU A 57 7.22 2.30 11.60
CA GLU A 57 8.60 2.24 12.13
C GLU A 57 9.38 1.00 11.67
N SER A 58 8.68 -0.09 11.37
CA SER A 58 9.21 -1.33 10.79
C SER A 58 8.41 -1.76 9.55
N GLY A 59 8.79 -2.88 8.90
CA GLY A 59 7.98 -3.46 7.81
C GLY A 59 6.61 -3.93 8.28
N VAL A 60 6.53 -4.48 9.50
CA VAL A 60 5.27 -4.91 10.11
C VAL A 60 4.41 -3.71 10.48
N ASP A 61 5.00 -2.67 11.08
CA ASP A 61 4.25 -1.46 11.44
C ASP A 61 3.74 -0.73 10.19
N GLN A 62 4.52 -0.72 9.10
CA GLN A 62 4.08 -0.17 7.82
C GLN A 62 2.80 -0.86 7.34
N LEU A 63 2.74 -2.19 7.43
CA LEU A 63 1.54 -2.94 7.07
C LEU A 63 0.36 -2.63 8.00
N VAL A 64 0.62 -2.46 9.30
CA VAL A 64 -0.41 -2.06 10.27
C VAL A 64 -1.00 -0.68 9.93
N GLU A 65 -0.18 0.30 9.55
CA GLU A 65 -0.67 1.62 9.11
C GLU A 65 -1.54 1.52 7.85
N ILE A 66 -1.18 0.67 6.89
CA ILE A 66 -1.99 0.43 5.68
C ILE A 66 -3.33 -0.19 6.07
N ILE A 67 -3.34 -1.24 6.91
CA ILE A 67 -4.56 -1.94 7.35
C ILE A 67 -5.50 -1.01 8.13
N LYS A 68 -4.98 -0.05 8.90
CA LYS A 68 -5.82 0.94 9.59
C LYS A 68 -6.68 1.77 8.63
N VAL A 69 -6.20 1.98 7.40
CA VAL A 69 -6.90 2.76 6.37
C VAL A 69 -7.71 1.84 5.45
N LEU A 70 -7.08 0.83 4.85
CA LEU A 70 -7.70 -0.05 3.86
C LEU A 70 -8.51 -1.20 4.45
N GLY A 71 -8.36 -1.46 5.75
CA GLY A 71 -8.87 -2.67 6.38
C GLY A 71 -7.97 -3.88 6.13
N THR A 72 -8.36 -5.02 6.67
CA THR A 72 -7.61 -6.27 6.51
C THR A 72 -7.79 -6.81 5.09
N PRO A 73 -6.71 -7.14 4.35
CA PRO A 73 -6.83 -7.71 3.02
C PRO A 73 -7.56 -9.05 3.07
N THR A 74 -8.35 -9.30 2.03
CA THR A 74 -8.99 -10.58 1.77
C THR A 74 -7.95 -11.66 1.47
N ARG A 75 -8.38 -12.93 1.47
CA ARG A 75 -7.49 -14.04 1.13
C ARG A 75 -7.03 -13.95 -0.32
N GLU A 76 -7.94 -13.54 -1.20
CA GLU A 76 -7.71 -13.36 -2.62
C GLU A 76 -6.65 -12.28 -2.86
N GLU A 77 -6.77 -11.12 -2.21
CA GLU A 77 -5.78 -10.03 -2.31
C GLU A 77 -4.41 -10.43 -1.74
N LEU A 78 -4.38 -11.16 -0.62
CA LEU A 78 -3.12 -11.68 -0.08
C LEU A 78 -2.42 -12.62 -1.05
N MET A 79 -3.17 -13.51 -1.70
CA MET A 79 -2.64 -14.44 -2.69
C MET A 79 -2.20 -13.73 -3.97
N ALA A 80 -2.89 -12.66 -4.37
CA ALA A 80 -2.51 -11.84 -5.51
C ALA A 80 -1.19 -11.10 -5.26
N MET A 81 -1.03 -10.51 -4.07
CA MET A 81 0.20 -9.80 -3.67
C MET A 81 1.39 -10.74 -3.48
N ASN A 82 1.22 -11.87 -2.80
CA ASN A 82 2.27 -12.89 -2.70
C ASN A 82 1.68 -14.29 -2.41
N PRO A 83 1.62 -15.20 -3.41
CA PRO A 83 1.10 -16.56 -3.22
C PRO A 83 1.88 -17.40 -2.19
N ASN A 84 3.15 -17.06 -1.95
CA ASN A 84 4.03 -17.79 -1.03
C ASN A 84 3.89 -17.32 0.42
N TYR A 85 3.07 -16.30 0.69
CA TYR A 85 2.90 -15.76 2.03
C TYR A 85 2.00 -16.67 2.88
N THR A 86 2.59 -17.31 3.90
CA THR A 86 1.91 -18.32 4.74
C THR A 86 1.80 -17.92 6.21
N GLU A 87 2.37 -16.79 6.62
CA GLU A 87 2.80 -16.63 8.02
C GLU A 87 1.95 -15.72 8.92
N PHE A 88 0.92 -15.01 8.42
CA PHE A 88 0.18 -14.06 9.29
C PHE A 88 -1.33 -14.21 9.26
N LYS A 89 -1.90 -14.39 10.46
CA LYS A 89 -3.32 -14.14 10.74
C LYS A 89 -3.48 -12.70 11.21
N PHE A 90 -4.06 -11.87 10.36
CA PHE A 90 -4.43 -10.51 10.74
C PHE A 90 -5.72 -10.50 11.56
N PRO A 91 -5.84 -9.62 12.58
CA PRO A 91 -7.16 -9.30 13.11
C PRO A 91 -8.03 -8.74 11.98
N GLN A 92 -9.33 -8.98 12.02
CA GLN A 92 -10.25 -8.47 11.02
C GLN A 92 -10.59 -7.01 11.35
N ILE A 93 -10.06 -6.09 10.56
CA ILE A 93 -10.22 -4.64 10.68
C ILE A 93 -11.01 -4.15 9.48
N LYS A 94 -12.04 -3.34 9.72
CA LYS A 94 -12.84 -2.71 8.66
C LYS A 94 -12.10 -1.50 8.08
N PRO A 95 -12.23 -1.23 6.77
CA PRO A 95 -11.66 -0.03 6.15
C PRO A 95 -12.15 1.24 6.85
N HIS A 96 -11.23 2.19 6.99
CA HIS A 96 -11.58 3.53 7.47
C HIS A 96 -12.20 4.34 6.32
N PRO A 97 -13.31 5.05 6.53
CA PRO A 97 -13.89 5.87 5.48
C PRO A 97 -12.91 6.95 5.01
N TRP A 98 -12.59 6.99 3.71
CA TRP A 98 -11.59 7.88 3.14
C TRP A 98 -11.82 9.38 3.46
N HIS A 99 -13.07 9.83 3.49
CA HIS A 99 -13.42 11.22 3.85
C HIS A 99 -13.05 11.59 5.30
N LYS A 100 -12.76 10.61 6.17
CA LYS A 100 -12.28 10.82 7.54
C LYS A 100 -10.76 10.72 7.67
N VAL A 101 -10.08 10.15 6.67
CA VAL A 101 -8.61 10.10 6.61
C VAL A 101 -8.05 11.50 6.33
N PHE A 102 -8.71 12.24 5.44
CA PHE A 102 -8.30 13.57 5.02
C PHE A 102 -8.99 14.69 5.82
N ARG A 103 -8.45 15.90 5.69
CA ARG A 103 -9.04 17.10 6.30
C ARG A 103 -10.39 17.40 5.65
N SER A 104 -11.32 17.99 6.39
CA SER A 104 -12.69 18.28 5.92
C SER A 104 -12.79 19.19 4.69
N ARG A 105 -11.72 19.90 4.34
CA ARG A 105 -11.65 20.79 3.17
C ARG A 105 -11.02 20.14 1.94
N THR A 106 -10.54 18.90 2.05
CA THR A 106 -9.99 18.15 0.92
C THR A 106 -11.11 17.87 -0.08
N SER A 107 -10.87 18.13 -1.36
CA SER A 107 -11.87 17.92 -2.40
C SER A 107 -12.19 16.44 -2.60
N GLN A 108 -13.43 16.14 -2.98
CA GLN A 108 -13.87 14.76 -3.20
C GLN A 108 -13.08 14.10 -4.34
N GLU A 109 -12.74 14.86 -5.37
CA GLU A 109 -11.98 14.37 -6.52
C GLU A 109 -10.57 13.89 -6.12
N ALA A 110 -9.92 14.59 -5.18
CA ALA A 110 -8.61 14.18 -4.69
C ALA A 110 -8.70 12.91 -3.85
N ILE A 111 -9.75 12.79 -3.03
CA ILE A 111 -10.02 11.59 -2.22
C ILE A 111 -10.31 10.39 -3.13
N ASP A 112 -11.18 10.59 -4.12
CA ASP A 112 -11.55 9.56 -5.10
C ASP A 112 -10.35 9.13 -5.94
N PHE A 113 -9.49 10.07 -6.32
CA PHE A 113 -8.23 9.75 -7.00
C PHE A 113 -7.37 8.85 -6.11
N ILE A 114 -7.02 9.30 -4.90
CA ILE A 114 -6.12 8.53 -4.01
C ILE A 114 -6.69 7.15 -3.66
N SER A 115 -7.99 7.06 -3.34
CA SER A 115 -8.64 5.80 -2.97
C SER A 115 -8.67 4.76 -4.08
N ARG A 116 -8.58 5.17 -5.35
CA ARG A 116 -8.48 4.25 -6.50
C ARG A 116 -7.06 3.78 -6.78
N LEU A 117 -6.05 4.48 -6.28
CA LEU A 117 -4.64 4.11 -6.43
C LEU A 117 -4.10 3.34 -5.22
N LEU A 118 -4.60 3.62 -4.02
CA LEU A 118 -4.24 2.91 -2.79
C LEU A 118 -5.19 1.72 -2.57
N VAL A 119 -4.96 0.67 -3.34
CA VAL A 119 -5.71 -0.59 -3.30
C VAL A 119 -4.76 -1.77 -3.11
N TYR A 120 -5.25 -2.86 -2.52
CA TYR A 120 -4.58 -4.15 -2.62
C TYR A 120 -4.73 -4.71 -4.04
N ASP A 121 -3.85 -5.66 -4.41
CA ASP A 121 -3.88 -6.35 -5.71
C ASP A 121 -5.02 -7.38 -5.82
#